data_AF-A0A367R7W1-F1
#
_entry.id   AF-A0A367R7W1-F1
#
_cell.length_a   1.000
_cell.length_b   1.000
_cell.length_c   1.000
_cell.angle_alpha   90.00
_cell.angle_beta   90.00
_cell.angle_gamma   90.00
#
_symmetry.space_group_name_H-M   'P 1'
#
loop_
_entity.id
_entity.type
_entity.pdbx_description
1 polymer ?
#
loop_
_entity_poly.entity_id
_entity_poly.type
_entity_poly.pdbx_seq_one_letter_code
_entity_poly.pdbx_strand_id
1 'polypeptide(L)'
;MPAVKTGKKGGIKQFLKGKKSYKTTYTITRNEDDSVTFDLWIVCKYRKGKRKKHGIQYFAYVTYKIKTNLDYIYQDYRKRFGIETSYRLKNICRIRTNNKNPVLRLIFIGISFLLVNIWVNFLWTRISRKRKGSRLIYRT
;
A
#
# COMPACT_ATOMS: atom_id res chain seq x y z
N MET A 1 4.99 -8.49 4.29
CA MET A 1 3.65 -7.94 4.67
C MET A 1 3.83 -6.75 5.61
N PRO A 2 2.91 -5.77 5.70
CA PRO A 2 3.04 -4.69 6.67
C PRO A 2 2.70 -5.22 8.06
N ALA A 3 3.51 -4.87 9.06
CA ALA A 3 3.24 -5.23 10.44
C ALA A 3 2.30 -4.18 11.06
N VAL A 4 1.20 -4.62 11.67
CA VAL A 4 0.30 -3.73 12.40
C VAL A 4 1.03 -3.25 13.66
N LYS A 5 1.02 -1.94 13.90
CA LYS A 5 1.64 -1.32 15.07
C LYS A 5 0.76 -1.54 16.31
N THR A 6 0.76 -2.76 16.84
CA THR A 6 -0.02 -3.15 18.00
C THR A 6 0.70 -2.79 19.32
N GLY A 7 -0.10 -2.42 20.34
CA GLY A 7 0.32 -2.23 21.73
C GLY A 7 0.65 -0.78 22.13
N LYS A 8 0.43 -0.43 23.42
CA LYS A 8 0.78 0.90 23.97
C LYS A 8 2.26 0.98 24.40
N LYS A 9 2.73 -0.04 25.14
CA LYS A 9 4.12 -0.15 25.68
C LYS A 9 4.87 -1.43 25.28
N GLY A 10 4.18 -2.45 24.74
CA GLY A 10 4.77 -3.71 24.26
C GLY A 10 4.36 -4.05 22.83
N GLY A 11 5.04 -5.02 22.20
CA GLY A 11 4.81 -5.45 20.81
C GLY A 11 5.66 -4.70 19.77
N ILE A 12 5.25 -4.71 18.50
CA ILE A 12 6.00 -4.11 17.37
C ILE A 12 6.37 -2.63 17.61
N LYS A 13 5.61 -1.92 18.46
CA LYS A 13 5.84 -0.52 18.81
C LYS A 13 7.15 -0.27 19.58
N GLN A 14 7.66 -1.27 20.31
CA GLN A 14 8.92 -1.17 21.05
C GLN A 14 10.13 -0.99 20.13
N PHE A 15 10.03 -1.56 18.92
CA PHE A 15 11.05 -1.45 17.87
C PHE A 15 10.87 -0.17 17.04
N LEU A 16 9.93 0.71 17.35
CA LEU A 16 9.78 1.98 16.64
C LEU A 16 10.59 3.08 17.33
N LYS A 17 11.89 2.84 17.55
CA LYS A 17 12.80 3.77 18.22
C LYS A 17 13.98 4.12 17.29
N GLY A 18 14.39 5.38 17.29
CA GLY A 18 15.56 5.85 16.53
C GLY A 18 15.22 6.55 15.21
N LYS A 19 16.25 7.10 14.55
CA LYS A 19 16.10 7.92 13.33
C LYS A 19 16.50 7.20 12.03
N LYS A 20 17.01 5.97 12.13
CA LYS A 20 17.53 5.18 11.01
C LYS A 20 16.66 3.95 10.77
N SER A 21 16.66 3.46 9.53
CA SER A 21 16.00 2.21 9.16
C SER A 21 16.89 1.03 9.58
N TYR A 22 16.33 -0.04 10.15
CA TYR A 22 17.09 -1.21 10.57
C TYR A 22 16.29 -2.51 10.46
N LYS A 23 17.00 -3.64 10.54
CA LYS A 23 16.45 -4.99 10.59
C LYS A 23 16.46 -5.47 12.04
N THR A 24 15.37 -6.08 12.48
CA THR A 24 15.27 -6.69 13.81
C THR A 24 14.51 -8.00 13.67
N THR A 25 14.69 -8.92 14.61
CA THR A 25 13.91 -10.14 14.67
C THR A 25 12.88 -10.00 15.78
N TYR A 26 11.67 -10.51 15.57
CA TYR A 26 10.62 -10.50 16.58
C TYR A 26 9.97 -11.87 16.67
N THR A 27 9.91 -12.39 17.89
CA THR A 27 9.25 -13.64 18.21
C THR A 27 7.90 -13.31 18.83
N ILE A 28 6.83 -13.84 18.23
CA ILE A 28 5.48 -13.79 18.81
C ILE A 28 5.28 -15.12 19.52
N THR A 29 5.00 -15.07 20.82
CA THR A 29 4.59 -16.22 21.62
C THR A 29 3.07 -16.17 21.81
N ARG A 30 2.38 -17.28 21.56
CA ARG A 30 0.93 -17.41 21.81
C ARG A 30 0.66 -18.24 23.06
N ASN A 31 1.43 -19.30 23.26
CA ASN A 31 1.51 -20.17 24.45
C ASN A 31 2.99 -20.58 24.65
N GLU A 32 3.32 -21.25 25.75
CA GLU A 32 4.69 -21.71 26.07
C GLU A 32 5.34 -22.52 24.94
N ASP A 33 4.55 -23.31 24.19
CA ASP A 33 5.06 -24.17 23.11
C ASP A 33 4.93 -23.58 21.70
N ASP A 34 4.23 -22.45 21.52
CA ASP A 34 3.88 -21.95 20.19
C ASP A 34 4.48 -20.54 19.98
N SER A 35 5.78 -20.56 19.65
CA SER A 35 6.57 -19.36 19.36
C SER A 35 6.94 -19.30 17.89
N VAL A 36 6.60 -18.19 17.23
CA VAL A 36 6.97 -17.98 15.83
C VAL A 36 7.86 -16.76 15.70
N THR A 37 9.07 -17.02 15.22
CA THR A 37 10.11 -16.01 15.01
C THR A 37 10.05 -15.52 13.56
N PHE A 38 9.94 -14.20 13.39
CA PHE A 38 9.90 -13.57 12.08
C PHE A 38 10.86 -12.40 11.99
N ASP A 39 11.37 -12.14 10.77
CA ASP A 39 12.20 -10.98 10.48
C ASP A 39 11.31 -9.73 10.32
N LEU A 40 11.61 -8.71 11.10
CA LEU A 40 10.92 -7.42 11.13
C LEU A 40 11.83 -6.31 10.61
N TRP A 41 11.42 -5.70 9.51
CA TRP A 41 12.17 -4.66 8.82
C TRP A 41 11.50 -3.31 9.08
N ILE A 42 12.24 -2.37 9.65
CA ILE A 42 11.71 -1.07 10.06
C ILE A 42 12.32 0.01 9.18
N VAL A 43 11.46 0.64 8.38
CA VAL A 43 11.83 1.70 7.45
C VAL A 43 11.39 3.05 8.02
N CYS A 44 12.36 3.94 8.22
CA CYS A 44 12.13 5.30 8.69
C CYS A 44 12.11 6.25 7.49
N LYS A 45 10.99 6.96 7.27
CA LYS A 45 10.89 8.00 6.25
C LYS A 45 10.44 9.31 6.87
N TYR A 46 11.16 10.39 6.55
CA TYR A 46 10.78 11.72 7.00
C TYR A 46 9.55 12.24 6.26
N ARG A 47 8.55 12.72 7.01
CA ARG A 47 7.40 13.43 6.48
C ARG A 47 7.83 14.86 6.16
N LYS A 48 8.30 15.07 4.93
CA LYS A 48 8.62 16.39 4.35
C LYS A 48 7.37 17.26 4.21
N GLY A 49 6.73 17.65 5.32
CA GLY A 49 5.50 18.46 5.37
C GLY A 49 4.25 17.80 4.76
N LYS A 50 4.32 16.54 4.33
CA LYS A 50 3.19 15.85 3.69
C LYS A 50 2.01 15.75 4.66
N ARG A 51 0.82 16.19 4.20
CA ARG A 51 -0.43 16.23 4.99
C ARG A 51 -0.32 17.11 6.25
N LYS A 52 0.42 18.23 6.19
CA LYS A 52 0.65 19.16 7.31
C LYS A 52 1.29 18.51 8.55
N LYS A 53 1.95 17.36 8.40
CA LYS A 53 2.62 16.66 9.51
C LYS A 53 4.12 16.63 9.26
N HIS A 54 4.88 17.09 10.26
CA HIS A 54 6.34 17.02 10.29
C HIS A 54 6.79 15.87 11.18
N GLY A 55 7.95 15.29 10.89
CA GLY A 55 8.54 14.21 11.70
C GLY A 55 8.70 12.87 10.99
N ILE A 56 9.23 11.89 11.70
CA ILE A 56 9.58 10.58 11.15
C ILE A 56 8.35 9.67 11.14
N GLN A 57 8.07 9.08 9.98
CA GLN A 57 7.08 8.03 9.82
C GLN A 57 7.79 6.68 9.74
N TYR A 58 7.50 5.83 10.72
CA TYR A 58 7.97 4.46 10.74
C TYR A 58 7.04 3.54 9.94
N PHE A 59 7.60 2.64 9.15
CA PHE A 59 6.91 1.54 8.49
C PHE A 59 7.56 0.23 8.92
N ALA A 60 6.76 -0.69 9.45
CA ALA A 60 7.24 -1.99 9.87
C ALA A 60 6.75 -3.02 8.86
N TYR A 61 7.64 -3.90 8.41
CA TYR A 61 7.35 -4.95 7.45
C TYR A 61 7.85 -6.29 7.98
N VAL A 62 6.99 -7.30 7.97
CA VAL A 62 7.37 -8.69 8.21
C VAL A 62 7.85 -9.28 6.91
N THR A 63 9.04 -9.87 6.92
CA THR A 63 9.69 -10.50 5.76
C THR A 63 10.07 -11.94 6.07
N TYR A 64 10.13 -12.79 5.05
CA TYR A 64 10.61 -14.16 5.18
C TYR A 64 11.64 -14.43 4.08
N LYS A 65 12.89 -14.73 4.46
CA LYS A 65 14.00 -15.09 3.55
C LYS A 65 14.23 -14.08 2.40
N ILE A 66 14.15 -12.76 2.67
CA ILE A 66 14.38 -11.71 1.66
C ILE A 66 15.81 -11.17 1.78
N LYS A 67 16.60 -11.23 0.69
CA LYS A 67 17.98 -10.71 0.64
C LYS A 67 18.10 -9.23 0.24
N THR A 68 17.00 -8.56 -0.06
CA THR A 68 16.98 -7.22 -0.68
C THR A 68 17.36 -6.07 0.26
N ASN A 69 17.59 -4.88 -0.30
CA ASN A 69 17.81 -3.64 0.46
C ASN A 69 16.51 -3.17 1.15
N LEU A 70 16.65 -2.60 2.35
CA LEU A 70 15.60 -2.07 3.19
C LEU A 70 14.80 -0.94 2.52
N ASP A 71 15.44 -0.11 1.69
CA ASP A 71 14.78 0.96 0.93
C ASP A 71 13.88 0.42 -0.20
N TYR A 72 14.23 -0.72 -0.78
CA TYR A 72 13.48 -1.31 -1.88
C TYR A 72 12.12 -1.84 -1.43
N ILE A 73 12.05 -2.46 -0.23
CA ILE A 73 10.81 -3.01 0.31
C ILE A 73 9.72 -1.95 0.42
N TYR A 74 10.07 -0.74 0.84
CA TYR A 74 9.10 0.36 0.92
C TYR A 74 8.52 0.72 -0.45
N GLN A 75 9.35 0.75 -1.49
CA GLN A 75 8.92 1.06 -2.84
C GLN A 75 8.07 -0.06 -3.44
N ASP A 76 8.54 -1.31 -3.29
CA ASP A 76 7.85 -2.50 -3.76
C ASP A 76 6.47 -2.63 -3.11
N TYR A 77 6.39 -2.50 -1.79
CA TYR A 77 5.13 -2.54 -1.05
C TYR A 77 4.15 -1.45 -1.49
N ARG A 78 4.64 -0.27 -1.87
CA ARG A 78 3.77 0.82 -2.38
C ARG A 78 3.10 0.43 -3.70
N LYS A 79 3.74 -0.36 -4.57
CA LYS A 79 3.16 -0.79 -5.85
C LYS A 79 1.91 -1.65 -5.65
N ARG A 80 1.87 -2.47 -4.58
CA ARG A 80 0.71 -3.31 -4.23
C ARG A 80 -0.57 -2.51 -4.00
N PHE A 81 -0.47 -1.30 -3.44
CA PHE A 81 -1.63 -0.43 -3.23
C PHE A 81 -2.30 -0.01 -4.56
N GLY A 82 -1.53 0.08 -5.64
CA GLY A 82 -2.06 0.37 -6.98
C GLY A 82 -3.05 -0.71 -7.44
N ILE A 83 -2.75 -1.97 -7.16
CA ILE A 83 -3.59 -3.12 -7.50
C ILE A 83 -4.91 -3.05 -6.73
N GLU A 84 -4.85 -2.88 -5.40
CA GLU A 84 -6.03 -2.78 -4.54
C GLU A 84 -6.94 -1.61 -4.92
N THR A 85 -6.34 -0.45 -5.23
CA THR A 85 -7.09 0.74 -5.65
C THR A 85 -7.75 0.50 -7.01
N SER A 86 -7.05 -0.15 -7.95
CA SER A 86 -7.61 -0.51 -9.25
C SER A 86 -8.80 -1.45 -9.13
N TYR A 87 -8.72 -2.45 -8.23
CA TYR A 87 -9.86 -3.33 -7.93
C TYR A 87 -11.03 -2.60 -7.29
N ARG A 88 -10.78 -1.65 -6.37
CA ARG A 88 -11.84 -0.81 -5.78
C ARG A 88 -12.54 0.02 -6.84
N LEU A 89 -11.78 0.68 -7.72
CA LEU A 89 -12.33 1.51 -8.79
C LEU A 89 -13.13 0.67 -9.79
N LYS A 90 -12.59 -0.48 -10.20
CA LYS A 90 -13.32 -1.47 -11.02
C LYS A 90 -14.63 -1.86 -10.36
N ASN A 91 -14.65 -2.13 -9.06
CA ASN A 91 -15.86 -2.53 -8.35
C ASN A 91 -16.92 -1.40 -8.28
N ILE A 92 -16.50 -0.13 -8.25
CA ILE A 92 -17.40 1.02 -8.32
C ILE A 92 -17.99 1.16 -9.73
N CYS A 93 -17.17 1.01 -10.77
CA CYS A 93 -17.62 1.11 -12.17
C CYS A 93 -18.34 -0.15 -12.67
N ARG A 94 -18.33 -1.23 -11.90
CA ARG A 94 -18.92 -2.51 -12.29
C ARG A 94 -20.44 -2.43 -12.29
N ILE A 95 -21.02 -2.63 -13.47
CA ILE A 95 -22.46 -2.83 -13.65
C ILE A 95 -22.89 -4.07 -12.85
N ARG A 96 -23.84 -3.91 -11.93
CA ARG A 96 -24.46 -5.02 -11.19
C ARG A 96 -25.58 -5.60 -12.05
N THR A 97 -25.50 -6.89 -12.36
CA THR A 97 -26.52 -7.61 -13.12
C THR A 97 -26.95 -8.87 -12.34
N ASN A 98 -28.24 -9.20 -12.40
CA ASN A 98 -28.81 -10.43 -11.82
C ASN A 98 -28.89 -11.58 -12.86
N ASN A 99 -28.39 -11.38 -14.08
CA ASN A 99 -28.43 -12.41 -15.11
C ASN A 99 -27.42 -13.54 -14.80
N LYS A 100 -27.86 -14.80 -14.94
CA LYS A 100 -27.03 -16.00 -14.71
C LYS A 100 -26.04 -16.28 -15.85
N ASN A 101 -26.17 -15.63 -17.00
CA ASN A 101 -25.28 -15.85 -18.15
C ASN A 101 -23.84 -15.34 -17.85
N PRO A 102 -22.82 -16.23 -17.86
CA PRO A 102 -21.44 -15.86 -17.56
C PRO A 102 -20.82 -14.93 -18.62
N VAL A 103 -21.24 -15.04 -19.89
CA VAL A 103 -20.72 -14.22 -20.99
C VAL A 103 -21.07 -12.75 -20.79
N LEU A 104 -22.32 -12.46 -20.42
CA LEU A 104 -22.76 -11.09 -20.12
C LEU A 104 -21.98 -10.49 -18.93
N ARG A 105 -21.72 -11.28 -17.89
CA ARG A 105 -20.92 -10.84 -16.74
C ARG A 105 -19.48 -10.51 -17.14
N LEU A 106 -18.87 -11.27 -18.05
CA LEU A 106 -17.54 -10.99 -18.57
C LEU A 106 -17.51 -9.71 -19.40
N ILE A 107 -18.49 -9.50 -20.28
CA ILE A 107 -18.62 -8.27 -21.07
C ILE A 107 -18.70 -7.04 -20.15
N PHE A 108 -19.53 -7.09 -19.11
CA PHE A 108 -19.63 -5.97 -18.15
C PHE A 108 -18.31 -5.71 -17.41
N ILE A 109 -17.56 -6.76 -17.07
CA ILE A 109 -16.22 -6.60 -16.49
C ILE A 109 -15.28 -5.89 -17.47
N GLY A 110 -15.28 -6.29 -18.75
CA GLY A 110 -14.51 -5.64 -19.80
C GLY A 110 -14.86 -4.15 -19.97
N ILE A 111 -16.15 -3.85 -20.06
CA ILE A 111 -16.66 -2.47 -20.15
C ILE A 111 -16.21 -1.64 -18.94
N SER A 112 -16.25 -2.21 -17.73
CA SER A 112 -15.80 -1.52 -16.52
C SER A 112 -14.32 -1.13 -16.58
N PHE A 113 -13.46 -2.02 -17.08
CA PHE A 113 -12.05 -1.71 -17.27
C PHE A 113 -11.82 -0.64 -18.34
N LEU A 114 -12.59 -0.69 -19.43
CA LEU A 114 -12.50 0.28 -20.53
C LEU A 114 -12.86 1.69 -20.04
N LEU A 115 -13.98 1.84 -19.32
CA LEU A 115 -14.42 3.10 -18.72
C LEU A 115 -13.37 3.69 -17.77
N VAL A 116 -12.77 2.86 -16.90
CA VAL A 116 -11.71 3.30 -15.98
C VAL A 116 -10.49 3.81 -16.74
N ASN A 117 -10.05 3.12 -17.80
CA ASN A 117 -8.90 3.54 -18.59
C ASN A 117 -9.17 4.84 -19.36
N ILE A 118 -10.36 4.99 -19.97
CA ILE A 118 -10.77 6.24 -20.63
C ILE A 118 -10.76 7.39 -19.62
N TRP A 119 -11.34 7.20 -18.44
CA TRP A 119 -11.38 8.23 -17.41
C TRP A 119 -9.97 8.66 -16.97
N VAL A 120 -9.07 7.70 -16.74
CA VAL A 120 -7.68 8.00 -16.38
C VAL A 120 -6.98 8.76 -17.52
N ASN A 121 -7.14 8.35 -18.77
CA ASN A 121 -6.58 9.05 -19.92
C ASN A 121 -7.11 10.49 -20.02
N PHE A 122 -8.42 10.67 -19.88
CA PHE A 122 -9.06 11.98 -19.93
C PHE A 122 -8.57 12.90 -18.82
N LEU A 123 -8.48 12.39 -17.58
CA LEU A 123 -7.91 13.11 -16.44
C LEU A 123 -6.47 13.55 -16.71
N TRP A 124 -5.65 12.67 -17.29
CA TRP A 124 -4.26 12.96 -17.65
C TRP A 124 -4.13 14.01 -18.75
N THR A 125 -5.01 13.98 -19.75
CA THR A 125 -4.93 14.84 -20.94
C THR A 125 -5.54 16.22 -20.70
N ARG A 126 -6.71 16.30 -20.05
CA ARG A 126 -7.49 17.54 -19.92
C ARG A 126 -7.31 18.23 -18.58
N ILE A 127 -7.27 17.48 -17.48
CA ILE A 127 -7.32 18.04 -16.11
C ILE A 127 -5.91 18.23 -15.54
N SER A 128 -4.95 17.42 -15.98
CA SER A 128 -3.58 17.48 -15.50
C SER A 128 -2.82 18.68 -16.09
N ARG A 129 -2.64 19.76 -15.30
CA ARG A 129 -1.79 20.89 -15.73
C ARG A 129 -0.35 20.42 -15.97
N LYS A 130 0.21 20.74 -17.14
CA LYS A 130 1.63 20.54 -17.45
C LYS A 130 2.47 21.44 -16.51
N ARG A 131 3.37 20.85 -15.74
CA ARG A 131 4.37 21.55 -14.89
C ARG A 131 5.72 20.85 -15.04
N LYS A 132 6.83 21.61 -15.00
CA LYS A 132 8.19 21.04 -14.97
C LYS A 132 8.37 20.25 -13.65
N GLY A 133 8.57 18.94 -13.75
CA GLY A 133 8.71 18.03 -12.61
C GLY A 133 7.38 17.54 -12.02
N SER A 134 6.81 16.49 -12.64
CA SER A 134 5.55 15.80 -12.28
C SER A 134 4.23 16.59 -12.41
N ARG A 135 3.18 15.92 -12.92
CA ARG A 135 1.85 16.53 -13.08
C ARG A 135 1.06 16.47 -11.77
N LEU A 136 0.40 17.57 -11.41
CA LEU A 136 -0.37 17.71 -10.18
C LEU A 136 -1.83 17.34 -10.48
N ILE A 137 -2.30 16.21 -9.94
CA ILE A 137 -3.73 15.84 -10.01
C ILE A 137 -4.45 16.69 -8.96
N TYR A 138 -5.44 17.48 -9.39
CA TYR A 138 -6.20 18.36 -8.51
C TYR A 138 -6.72 17.56 -7.31
N ARG A 139 -6.32 17.99 -6.12
CA ARG A 139 -6.82 17.49 -4.85
C ARG A 139 -7.52 18.67 -4.19
N THR A 140 -8.84 18.73 -4.35
CA THR A 140 -9.71 19.52 -3.47
C THR A 140 -9.44 19.13 -2.02
#